data_AF-A0A4R8FIW4-F1
#
_entry.id   AF-A0A4R8FIW4-F1
#
_cell.length_a   1.000
_cell.length_b   1.000
_cell.length_c   1.000
_cell.angle_alpha   90.00
_cell.angle_beta   90.00
_cell.angle_gamma   90.00
#
_symmetry.space_group_name_H-M   'P 1'
#
loop_
_entity.id
_entity.type
_entity.pdbx_description
1 polymer ?
#
loop_
_entity_poly.entity_id
_entity_poly.type
_entity_poly.pdbx_seq_one_letter_code
_entity_poly.pdbx_strand_id
1 'polypeptide(L)'
;MGAHSWEVTDEFWSRVEPLIPPAQPRSANKTYQRKPGGGRKPKPARLVFEDIVYVLRTGCQWKALPAERFGSASAIHKRFLEWEEAGFFEALWRAGLAEYDEMEGIAWRWQSIDGATIKAPLAQEQAGPNPTDRGKKREQATPAGRRAWRPVITHRYRGKPA
;
A
#
# COMPACT_ATOMS: atom_id res chain seq x y z
N MET A 1 -14.89 -24.29 11.87
CA MET A 1 -13.55 -23.91 11.38
C MET A 1 -13.60 -22.41 11.13
N GLY A 2 -12.94 -21.61 11.98
CA GLY A 2 -12.92 -20.17 11.79
C GLY A 2 -12.10 -19.84 10.54
N ALA A 3 -12.65 -19.01 9.66
CA ALA A 3 -11.90 -18.45 8.55
C ALA A 3 -10.64 -17.78 9.10
N HIS A 4 -9.49 -18.01 8.46
CA HIS A 4 -8.30 -17.27 8.87
C HIS A 4 -8.53 -15.77 8.63
N SER A 5 -7.95 -14.88 9.45
CA SER A 5 -8.20 -13.42 9.35
C SER A 5 -7.84 -12.76 8.01
N TRP A 6 -7.28 -13.52 7.06
CA TRP A 6 -6.93 -13.09 5.70
C TRP A 6 -7.78 -13.77 4.62
N GLU A 7 -8.72 -14.64 4.99
CA GLU A 7 -9.64 -15.26 4.05
C GLU A 7 -10.82 -14.34 3.79
N VAL A 8 -11.07 -14.08 2.51
CA VAL A 8 -12.14 -13.19 2.07
C VAL A 8 -13.42 -14.01 2.04
N THR A 9 -14.31 -13.74 2.99
CA THR A 9 -15.64 -14.37 3.04
C THR A 9 -16.47 -13.98 1.81
N ASP A 10 -17.46 -14.79 1.45
CA ASP A 10 -18.35 -14.48 0.33
C ASP A 10 -19.10 -13.16 0.55
N GLU A 11 -19.51 -12.90 1.80
CA GLU A 11 -20.16 -11.65 2.18
C GLU A 11 -19.24 -10.45 1.99
N PHE A 12 -18.00 -10.51 2.50
CA PHE A 12 -17.04 -9.42 2.30
C PHE A 12 -16.71 -9.25 0.81
N TRP A 13 -16.53 -10.35 0.08
CA TRP A 13 -16.30 -10.32 -1.36
C TRP A 13 -17.44 -9.62 -2.12
N SER A 14 -18.70 -9.87 -1.75
CA SER A 14 -19.86 -9.25 -2.42
C SER A 14 -19.86 -7.72 -2.35
N ARG A 15 -19.24 -7.14 -1.31
CA ARG A 15 -19.08 -5.69 -1.14
C ARG A 15 -17.86 -5.15 -1.86
N VAL A 16 -16.79 -5.95 -1.95
CA VAL A 16 -15.52 -5.58 -2.60
C VAL A 16 -15.61 -5.68 -4.13
N GLU A 17 -16.24 -6.73 -4.64
CA GLU A 17 -16.29 -7.05 -6.08
C GLU A 17 -16.77 -5.89 -6.96
N PRO A 18 -17.83 -5.14 -6.60
CA PRO A 18 -18.30 -4.01 -7.41
C PRO A 18 -17.30 -2.86 -7.51
N LEU A 19 -16.35 -2.76 -6.57
CA LEU A 19 -15.32 -1.73 -6.55
C LEU A 19 -14.14 -2.08 -7.45
N ILE A 20 -14.01 -3.35 -7.87
CA ILE A 20 -12.89 -3.82 -8.68
C ILE A 20 -12.92 -3.08 -10.03
N PRO A 21 -11.80 -2.44 -10.42
CA PRO A 21 -11.73 -1.74 -11.69
C PRO A 21 -12.04 -2.69 -12.85
N PRO A 22 -12.87 -2.28 -13.81
CA PRO A 22 -13.20 -3.11 -14.96
C PRO A 22 -11.91 -3.47 -15.71
N ALA A 23 -11.82 -4.71 -16.17
CA ALA A 23 -10.71 -5.13 -16.99
C ALA A 23 -10.63 -4.23 -18.24
N GLN A 24 -9.44 -3.73 -18.54
CA GLN A 24 -9.20 -2.90 -19.72
C GLN A 24 -9.82 -3.58 -20.95
N PRO A 25 -10.76 -2.91 -21.63
CA PRO A 25 -11.49 -3.53 -22.72
C PRO A 25 -10.51 -3.89 -23.83
N ARG A 26 -10.65 -5.10 -24.34
CA ARG A 26 -9.94 -5.49 -25.56
C ARG A 26 -10.46 -4.62 -26.70
N SER A 27 -9.56 -4.10 -27.52
CA SER A 27 -9.94 -3.32 -28.70
C SER A 27 -10.83 -4.19 -29.59
N ALA A 28 -12.07 -3.74 -29.82
CA ALA A 28 -13.06 -4.50 -30.60
C ALA A 28 -12.60 -4.73 -32.05
N ASN A 29 -11.78 -3.83 -32.60
CA ASN A 29 -11.28 -3.90 -33.96
C ASN A 29 -10.05 -4.80 -34.12
N LYS A 30 -9.62 -5.50 -33.05
CA LYS A 30 -8.44 -6.36 -33.06
C LYS A 30 -8.82 -7.83 -32.92
N THR A 31 -8.45 -8.63 -33.91
CA THR A 31 -8.57 -10.09 -33.81
C THR A 31 -7.49 -10.64 -32.90
N TYR A 32 -7.88 -11.15 -31.73
CA TYR A 32 -6.95 -11.76 -30.78
C TYR A 32 -6.82 -13.27 -31.06
N GLN A 33 -5.74 -13.67 -31.73
CA GLN A 33 -5.39 -15.10 -31.83
C GLN A 33 -4.43 -15.50 -30.72
N ARG A 34 -4.78 -16.57 -29.98
CA ARG A 34 -3.91 -17.10 -28.92
C ARG A 34 -2.78 -17.90 -29.57
N LYS A 35 -1.58 -17.32 -29.63
CA LYS A 35 -0.39 -18.03 -30.10
C LYS A 35 0.06 -19.08 -29.07
N PRO A 36 0.63 -20.21 -29.49
CA PRO A 36 1.40 -21.08 -28.59
C PRO A 36 2.48 -20.24 -27.88
N GLY A 37 2.57 -20.36 -26.55
CA GLY A 37 3.42 -19.49 -25.72
C GLY A 37 2.79 -18.13 -25.33
N GLY A 38 1.56 -17.85 -25.77
CA GLY A 38 0.79 -16.71 -25.29
C GLY A 38 0.51 -16.84 -23.79
N GLY A 39 0.90 -15.82 -23.02
CA GLY A 39 0.93 -15.82 -21.56
C GLY A 39 -0.32 -16.39 -20.87
N ARG A 40 -0.15 -16.72 -19.58
CA ARG A 40 -1.23 -17.30 -18.77
C ARG A 40 -2.39 -16.31 -18.65
N LYS A 41 -3.63 -16.82 -18.67
CA LYS A 41 -4.82 -15.99 -18.39
C LYS A 41 -4.67 -15.32 -17.02
N PRO A 42 -5.15 -14.08 -16.85
CA PRO A 42 -5.21 -13.44 -15.53
C PRO A 42 -5.96 -14.33 -14.53
N LYS A 43 -5.51 -14.30 -13.28
CA LYS A 43 -6.25 -14.91 -12.17
C LYS A 43 -7.61 -14.20 -11.98
N PRO A 44 -8.62 -14.92 -11.45
CA PRO A 44 -9.84 -14.30 -10.94
C PRO A 44 -9.54 -13.17 -9.95
N ALA A 45 -10.34 -12.10 -9.98
CA ALA A 45 -10.13 -10.92 -9.13
C ALA A 45 -10.12 -11.26 -7.63
N ARG A 46 -11.04 -12.13 -7.19
CA ARG A 46 -11.11 -12.58 -5.79
C ARG A 46 -9.80 -13.18 -5.28
N LEU A 47 -9.21 -14.09 -6.05
CA LEU A 47 -7.94 -14.70 -5.67
C LEU A 47 -6.82 -13.66 -5.60
N VAL A 48 -6.77 -12.71 -6.55
CA VAL A 48 -5.79 -11.63 -6.47
C VAL A 48 -6.00 -10.77 -5.23
N PHE A 49 -7.24 -10.47 -4.88
CA PHE A 49 -7.57 -9.69 -3.70
C PHE A 49 -7.18 -10.43 -2.40
N GLU A 50 -7.50 -11.73 -2.29
CA GLU A 50 -7.03 -12.58 -1.19
C GLU A 50 -5.50 -12.59 -1.08
N ASP A 51 -4.79 -12.71 -2.21
CA ASP A 51 -3.33 -12.68 -2.26
C ASP A 51 -2.78 -11.34 -1.71
N ILE A 52 -3.42 -10.21 -2.07
CA ILE A 52 -3.06 -8.86 -1.60
C ILE A 52 -3.34 -8.72 -0.09
N VAL A 53 -4.52 -9.15 0.36
CA VAL A 53 -4.91 -9.12 1.79
C VAL A 53 -3.92 -9.92 2.63
N TYR A 54 -3.48 -11.08 2.14
CA TYR A 54 -2.45 -11.87 2.82
C TYR A 54 -1.14 -11.09 3.00
N VAL A 55 -0.65 -10.42 1.94
CA VAL A 55 0.57 -9.59 2.02
C VAL A 55 0.39 -8.45 3.01
N LEU A 56 -0.73 -7.74 2.96
CA LEU A 56 -1.02 -6.62 3.86
C LEU A 56 -1.15 -7.07 5.32
N ARG A 57 -1.77 -8.24 5.55
CA ARG A 57 -2.01 -8.79 6.90
C ARG A 57 -0.72 -9.30 7.56
N THR A 58 0.17 -9.88 6.77
CA THR A 58 1.42 -10.48 7.26
C THR A 58 2.60 -9.53 7.22
N GLY A 59 2.53 -8.48 6.40
CA GLY A 59 3.65 -7.57 6.14
C GLY A 59 4.82 -8.24 5.41
N CYS A 60 4.62 -9.43 4.82
CA CYS A 60 5.69 -10.12 4.11
C CYS A 60 6.08 -9.35 2.85
N GLN A 61 7.34 -9.49 2.43
CA GLN A 61 7.75 -8.97 1.12
C GLN A 61 6.98 -9.69 0.01
N TRP A 62 6.67 -9.00 -1.09
CA TRP A 62 5.99 -9.61 -2.25
C TRP A 62 6.67 -10.89 -2.74
N LYS A 63 8.01 -10.91 -2.77
CA LYS A 63 8.79 -12.10 -3.20
C LYS A 63 8.72 -13.27 -2.20
N ALA A 64 8.33 -13.02 -0.95
CA ALA A 64 8.15 -14.03 0.08
C ALA A 64 6.72 -14.62 0.07
N LEU A 65 5.85 -14.17 -0.83
CA LEU A 65 4.52 -14.72 -0.98
C LEU A 65 4.60 -16.21 -1.40
N PRO A 66 3.96 -17.14 -0.66
CA PRO A 66 4.03 -18.57 -0.96
C PRO A 66 3.53 -18.90 -2.38
N ALA A 67 4.46 -19.24 -3.27
CA ALA A 67 4.17 -19.49 -4.68
C ALA A 67 3.30 -20.75 -4.91
N GLU A 68 3.35 -21.72 -4.00
CA GLU A 68 2.53 -22.93 -4.06
C GLU A 68 1.03 -22.62 -3.93
N ARG A 69 0.68 -21.65 -3.08
CA ARG A 69 -0.70 -21.21 -2.85
C ARG A 69 -1.11 -20.11 -3.83
N PHE A 70 -0.23 -19.13 -4.01
CA PHE A 70 -0.58 -17.87 -4.67
C PHE A 70 0.04 -17.72 -6.06
N GLY A 71 0.95 -18.60 -6.49
CA GLY A 71 1.58 -18.50 -7.80
C GLY A 71 2.54 -17.30 -7.91
N SER A 72 2.48 -16.58 -9.03
CA SER A 72 3.47 -15.55 -9.34
C SER A 72 3.24 -14.26 -8.54
N ALA A 73 4.13 -14.00 -7.58
CA ALA A 73 4.20 -12.74 -6.84
C ALA A 73 4.26 -11.51 -7.76
N SER A 74 5.02 -11.56 -8.85
CA SER A 74 5.12 -10.46 -9.82
C SER A 74 3.79 -10.16 -10.51
N ALA A 75 2.99 -11.20 -10.83
CA ALA A 75 1.68 -11.01 -11.45
C ALA A 75 0.69 -10.34 -10.49
N ILE A 76 0.75 -10.69 -9.20
CA ILE A 76 -0.11 -10.13 -8.15
C ILE A 76 0.28 -8.69 -7.87
N HIS A 77 1.57 -8.41 -7.68
CA HIS A 77 2.07 -7.05 -7.46
C HIS A 77 1.77 -6.13 -8.64
N LYS A 78 1.87 -6.63 -9.88
CA LYS A 78 1.44 -5.87 -11.05
C LYS A 78 -0.04 -5.50 -10.96
N ARG A 79 -0.92 -6.43 -10.57
CA ARG A 79 -2.35 -6.15 -10.45
C ARG A 79 -2.65 -5.20 -9.29
N PHE A 80 -1.93 -5.32 -8.19
CA PHE A 80 -1.99 -4.37 -7.08
C PHE A 80 -1.73 -2.95 -7.56
N LEU A 81 -0.66 -2.72 -8.34
CA LEU A 81 -0.36 -1.40 -8.90
C LEU A 81 -1.43 -0.90 -9.87
N GLU A 82 -1.92 -1.77 -10.77
CA GLU A 82 -3.01 -1.41 -11.70
C GLU A 82 -4.29 -1.00 -10.96
N TRP A 83 -4.60 -1.65 -9.83
CA TRP A 83 -5.76 -1.33 -9.01
C TRP A 83 -5.55 -0.07 -8.17
N GLU A 84 -4.34 0.14 -7.67
CA GLU A 84 -3.97 1.37 -6.96
C GLU A 84 -4.08 2.59 -7.87
N GLU A 85 -3.51 2.52 -9.08
CA GLU A 85 -3.62 3.58 -10.09
C GLU A 85 -5.08 3.85 -10.50
N ALA A 86 -5.92 2.81 -10.51
CA ALA A 86 -7.35 2.93 -10.80
C ALA A 86 -8.19 3.38 -9.59
N GLY A 87 -7.59 3.64 -8.43
CA GLY A 87 -8.27 4.15 -7.23
C GLY A 87 -9.06 3.10 -6.44
N PHE A 88 -8.85 1.81 -6.69
CA PHE A 88 -9.56 0.72 -6.03
C PHE A 88 -9.45 0.78 -4.50
N PHE A 89 -8.22 0.94 -3.98
CA PHE A 89 -7.99 0.92 -2.54
C PHE A 89 -8.59 2.15 -1.85
N GLU A 90 -8.62 3.30 -2.52
CA GLU A 90 -9.26 4.49 -2.02
C GLU A 90 -10.79 4.31 -1.97
N ALA A 91 -11.39 3.75 -3.02
CA ALA A 91 -12.82 3.43 -3.04
C ALA A 91 -13.18 2.42 -1.93
N LEU A 92 -12.36 1.39 -1.75
CA LEU A 92 -12.52 0.39 -0.70
C LEU A 92 -12.43 1.02 0.70
N TRP A 93 -11.45 1.90 0.93
CA TRP A 93 -11.30 2.59 2.21
C TRP A 93 -12.48 3.51 2.51
N ARG A 94 -12.95 4.29 1.54
CA ARG A 94 -14.14 5.14 1.69
C ARG A 94 -15.40 4.32 2.01
N ALA A 95 -15.60 3.19 1.32
CA ALA A 95 -16.72 2.30 1.59
C ALA A 95 -16.67 1.73 3.02
N GLY A 96 -15.49 1.30 3.47
CA GLY A 96 -15.31 0.82 4.85
C GLY A 96 -15.53 1.91 5.90
N LEU A 97 -15.10 3.15 5.64
CA LEU A 97 -15.37 4.27 6.53
C LEU A 97 -16.87 4.61 6.60
N ALA A 98 -17.59 4.56 5.48
CA ALA A 98 -19.03 4.78 5.47
C ALA A 98 -19.77 3.71 6.27
N GLU A 99 -19.42 2.43 6.09
CA GLU A 99 -19.99 1.33 6.88
C GLU A 99 -19.69 1.51 8.38
N TYR A 100 -18.46 1.88 8.73
CA TYR A 100 -18.08 2.10 10.13
C TYR A 100 -18.80 3.31 10.75
N ASP A 101 -19.03 4.38 9.99
CA ASP A 101 -19.82 5.53 10.42
C ASP A 101 -21.28 5.16 10.70
N GLU A 102 -21.87 4.29 9.86
CA GLU A 102 -23.24 3.78 10.08
C GLU A 102 -23.34 2.90 11.34
N MET A 103 -22.31 2.10 11.62
CA MET A 103 -22.30 1.16 12.75
C MET A 103 -21.97 1.83 14.09
N GLU A 104 -20.89 2.61 14.13
CA GLU A 104 -20.29 3.12 15.37
C GLU A 104 -20.26 4.65 15.45
N GLY A 105 -20.45 5.34 14.32
CA GLY A 105 -20.35 6.80 14.22
C GLY A 105 -18.91 7.30 14.19
N ILE A 106 -18.57 8.07 13.17
CA ILE A 106 -17.30 8.77 13.02
C ILE A 106 -17.52 10.24 13.34
N ALA A 107 -16.75 10.76 14.30
CA ALA A 107 -16.72 12.19 14.61
C ALA A 107 -15.93 12.97 13.53
N TRP A 108 -16.50 13.11 12.33
CA TRP A 108 -15.84 13.72 11.14
C TRP A 108 -15.21 15.10 11.38
N ARG A 109 -15.77 15.88 12.33
CA ARG A 109 -15.28 17.21 12.71
C ARG A 109 -14.05 17.18 13.61
N TRP A 110 -13.81 16.06 14.29
CA TRP A 110 -12.70 15.85 15.22
C TRP A 110 -11.72 14.83 14.63
N GLN A 111 -10.91 15.28 13.68
CA GLN A 111 -9.82 14.46 13.14
C GLN A 111 -8.55 14.71 13.95
N SER A 112 -8.05 13.67 14.62
CA SER A 112 -6.69 13.65 15.14
C SER A 112 -5.77 13.09 14.06
N ILE A 113 -4.72 13.82 13.68
CA ILE A 113 -3.64 13.27 12.88
C ILE A 113 -2.75 12.48 13.85
N ASP A 114 -2.68 11.16 13.67
CA ASP A 114 -1.61 10.39 14.28
C ASP A 114 -0.31 10.66 13.51
N GLY A 115 0.62 11.37 14.16
CA GLY A 115 1.89 11.68 13.56
C GLY A 115 2.70 10.40 13.33
N ALA A 116 3.09 10.12 12.08
CA ALA A 116 4.12 9.13 11.80
C ALA A 116 5.43 9.59 12.46
N THR A 117 6.01 8.76 13.33
CA THR A 117 7.34 9.02 13.89
C THR A 117 8.40 8.68 12.83
N ILE A 118 8.52 9.53 11.81
CA ILE A 118 9.74 9.56 11.02
C ILE A 118 10.77 10.40 11.76
N LYS A 119 12.01 9.91 11.83
CA LYS A 119 13.11 10.75 12.30
C LYS A 119 13.20 11.94 11.36
N ALA A 120 13.03 13.15 11.89
CA ALA A 120 13.25 14.36 11.12
C ALA A 120 14.68 14.31 10.54
N PRO A 121 14.86 14.32 9.20
CA PRO A 121 16.15 14.06 8.58
C PRO A 121 17.24 15.11 8.90
N LEU A 122 16.87 16.19 9.60
CA LEU A 122 17.73 17.32 9.98
C LEU A 122 17.71 17.63 11.49
N ALA A 123 17.01 16.85 12.33
CA ALA A 123 16.91 17.16 13.76
C ALA A 123 18.13 16.73 14.61
N GLN A 124 19.24 16.33 13.99
CA GLN A 124 20.47 16.05 14.73
C GLN A 124 21.15 17.33 15.26
N GLU A 125 20.97 18.48 14.60
CA GLU A 125 21.70 19.70 14.98
C GLU A 125 20.99 20.53 16.06
N GLN A 126 19.68 20.34 16.27
CA GLN A 126 18.90 21.11 17.26
C GLN A 126 18.33 20.28 18.42
N ALA A 127 18.19 18.95 18.27
CA ALA A 127 17.73 18.12 19.36
C ALA A 127 18.94 17.60 20.15
N GLY A 128 19.04 17.98 21.43
CA GLY A 128 19.98 17.37 22.35
C GLY A 128 19.76 15.85 22.49
N PRO A 129 20.69 15.12 23.12
CA PRO A 129 20.61 13.67 23.29
C PRO A 129 19.25 13.25 23.86
N ASN A 130 18.58 12.30 23.20
CA ASN A 130 17.31 11.76 23.70
C ASN A 130 17.55 11.09 25.07
N PRO A 131 16.82 11.47 26.14
CA PRO A 131 17.03 10.93 27.49
C PRO A 131 16.87 9.40 27.59
N THR A 132 16.16 8.80 26.63
CA THR A 132 15.90 7.36 26.58
C THR A 132 16.99 6.58 25.84
N ASP A 133 17.87 7.26 25.10
CA ASP A 133 18.96 6.62 24.35
C ASP A 133 20.16 6.42 25.26
N ARG A 134 20.01 5.47 26.18
CA ARG A 134 21.04 5.03 27.11
C ARG A 134 22.18 4.36 26.33
N GLY A 135 23.12 5.15 25.82
CA GLY A 135 24.49 4.76 25.49
C GLY A 135 24.66 3.54 24.58
N LYS A 136 23.77 3.29 23.60
CA LYS A 136 24.01 2.20 22.64
C LYS A 136 25.00 2.66 21.57
N LYS A 137 26.27 2.29 21.73
CA LYS A 137 27.23 2.23 20.62
C LYS A 137 26.76 1.16 19.64
N ARG A 138 25.92 1.53 18.69
CA ARG A 138 25.67 0.72 17.49
C ARG A 138 26.45 1.35 16.36
N GLU A 139 27.42 0.61 15.84
CA GLU A 139 27.98 0.90 14.52
C GLU A 139 26.85 0.69 13.51
N GLN A 140 26.32 1.80 13.00
CA GLN A 140 25.25 1.77 12.02
C GLN A 140 25.91 1.67 10.64
N ALA A 141 25.67 0.57 9.92
CA ALA A 141 26.15 0.42 8.56
C ALA A 141 25.61 1.55 7.68
N THR A 142 26.48 2.18 6.89
CA THR A 142 26.12 3.24 5.95
C THR A 142 25.08 2.70 4.97
N PRO A 143 23.89 3.32 4.84
CA PRO A 143 22.90 2.88 3.86
C PRO A 143 23.47 3.00 2.46
N ALA A 144 23.57 1.87 1.75
CA ALA A 144 23.97 1.84 0.35
C ALA A 144 22.85 2.45 -0.51
N GLY A 145 22.85 3.77 -0.72
CA GLY A 145 21.92 4.38 -1.67
C GLY A 145 21.59 5.86 -1.60
N ARG A 146 22.23 6.70 -0.78
CA ARG A 146 21.95 8.14 -0.87
C ARG A 146 22.81 8.81 -1.94
N ARG A 147 22.19 9.28 -3.03
CA ARG A 147 22.74 10.44 -3.77
C ARG A 147 22.70 11.65 -2.83
N ALA A 148 23.79 12.41 -2.77
CA ALA A 148 23.85 13.65 -2.01
C ALA A 148 22.75 14.60 -2.51
N TRP A 149 21.84 14.97 -1.62
CA TRP A 149 20.80 15.96 -1.92
C TRP A 149 21.47 17.33 -2.04
N ARG A 150 21.49 17.89 -3.25
CA ARG A 150 22.02 19.23 -3.56
C ARG A 150 20.85 20.12 -3.98
N PRO A 151 20.21 20.87 -3.06
CA PRO A 151 19.21 21.84 -3.45
C PRO A 151 19.90 23.03 -4.14
N VAL A 152 19.35 23.48 -5.27
CA VAL A 152 19.85 24.63 -6.04
C VAL A 152 19.64 25.97 -5.30
N ILE A 153 18.81 26.00 -4.25
CA ILE A 153 18.51 27.20 -3.49
C ILE A 153 18.75 26.91 -2.01
N THR A 154 19.68 27.65 -1.39
CA THR A 154 20.18 27.40 -0.03
C THR A 154 19.36 28.10 1.07
N HIS A 155 18.42 28.99 0.74
CA HIS A 155 17.63 29.70 1.74
C HIS A 155 16.24 30.12 1.22
N ARG A 156 15.20 29.96 2.04
CA ARG A 156 13.89 30.62 1.86
C ARG A 156 13.72 31.65 2.97
N TYR A 157 13.68 32.94 2.62
CA TYR A 157 13.31 33.98 3.58
C TYR A 157 11.84 33.82 3.97
N ARG A 158 11.59 33.44 5.22
CA ARG A 158 10.26 33.54 5.84
C ARG A 158 10.18 34.93 6.46
N GLY A 159 9.18 35.71 6.05
CA GLY A 159 9.02 37.13 6.39
C GLY A 159 9.01 37.43 7.89
N LYS A 160 9.41 38.66 8.23
CA LYS A 160 9.34 39.24 9.58
C LYS A 160 7.88 39.43 10.01
N PRO A 161 7.53 39.26 11.30
CA PRO A 161 6.20 39.60 11.80
C PRO A 161 6.03 41.13 11.85
N ALA A 162 4.80 41.58 11.58
CA ALA A 162 4.33 42.94 11.84
C ALA A 162 3.93 43.09 13.31
#